data_AF-W2GLP9-F1
#
_entry.id   AF-W2GLP9-F1
#
_cell.length_a   1.000
_cell.length_b   1.000
_cell.length_c   1.000
_cell.angle_alpha   90.00
_cell.angle_beta   90.00
_cell.angle_gamma   90.00
#
_symmetry.space_group_name_H-M   'P 1'
#
loop_
_entity.id
_entity.type
_entity.pdbx_description
1 polymer ?
#
loop_
_entity_poly.entity_id
_entity_poly.type
_entity_poly.pdbx_seq_one_letter_code
_entity_poly.pdbx_strand_id
1 'polypeptide(L)'
;LSGTHFASSRNGQAHNMGLYSVVFLITVAILQSATSFAAVPSNALAVDYSPNGNERGALITRLLRSNNGVDNGEERLVWWEQLTKVLKRDDVMVKRLLENGETPHQVLVSLGLNKGAGNLISDAKFGRWFKAVVKTNKDNWDIVMLAALRQDRTEAELASLILAAKKGRNKRIAKKLEEAQFKKWLDDGYWPSDVIEKVYKLGPGTWTRTDAKPVREAYKKYFRKMRPGLLT
;
A
#
# COMPACT_ATOMS: atom_id res chain seq x y z
N LEU A 1 46.42 56.92 42.22
CA LEU A 1 47.13 56.09 41.23
C LEU A 1 46.06 55.50 40.33
N SER A 2 45.55 56.32 39.40
CA SER A 2 45.92 56.37 37.97
C SER A 2 45.19 55.25 37.22
N GLY A 3 44.33 55.46 36.22
CA GLY A 3 44.18 56.59 35.28
C GLY A 3 44.42 56.09 33.84
N THR A 4 43.78 56.74 32.86
CA THR A 4 43.71 56.50 31.37
C THR A 4 42.50 55.66 30.93
N HIS A 5 41.45 56.13 30.24
CA HIS A 5 41.13 57.29 29.37
C HIS A 5 41.56 57.17 27.88
N PHE A 6 40.60 57.49 27.00
CA PHE A 6 40.56 57.66 25.52
C PHE A 6 40.34 56.39 24.66
N ALA A 7 39.39 56.24 23.72
CA ALA A 7 38.37 57.02 22.99
C ALA A 7 38.59 56.96 21.46
N SER A 8 37.52 56.59 20.72
CA SER A 8 37.18 56.95 19.31
C SER A 8 38.09 56.41 18.18
N SER A 9 37.65 56.07 16.97
CA SER A 9 36.41 56.37 16.24
C SER A 9 36.27 55.51 14.96
N ARG A 10 35.01 55.36 14.52
CA ARG A 10 34.52 55.41 13.12
C ARG A 10 34.89 54.34 12.09
N ASN A 11 33.87 53.58 11.67
CA ASN A 11 33.21 53.61 10.34
C ASN A 11 32.49 52.26 10.19
N GLY A 12 31.15 52.18 10.20
CA GLY A 12 30.31 52.72 9.14
C GLY A 12 30.47 51.85 7.90
N GLN A 13 29.54 50.92 7.68
CA GLN A 13 29.00 50.49 6.37
C GLN A 13 28.05 49.31 6.59
N ALA A 14 26.76 49.62 6.49
CA ALA A 14 25.70 48.64 6.35
C ALA A 14 25.81 48.00 4.96
N HIS A 15 25.83 46.67 4.90
CA HIS A 15 25.43 45.94 3.71
C HIS A 15 24.45 44.84 4.12
N ASN A 16 23.20 45.04 3.71
CA ASN A 16 22.17 44.03 3.62
C ASN A 16 22.74 42.77 2.93
N MET A 17 22.74 41.64 3.64
CA MET A 17 22.89 40.32 3.03
C MET A 17 21.67 39.51 3.46
N GLY A 18 20.73 39.43 2.52
CA GLY A 18 19.45 38.78 2.67
C GLY A 18 19.56 37.32 3.09
N LEU A 19 18.44 36.81 3.60
CA LEU A 19 18.19 35.40 3.83
C LEU A 19 18.57 34.59 2.59
N TYR A 20 19.63 33.80 2.69
CA TYR A 20 19.90 32.73 1.72
C TYR A 20 19.00 31.55 2.07
N SER A 21 17.79 31.57 1.50
CA SER A 21 17.00 30.36 1.31
C SER A 21 17.81 29.41 0.43
N VAL A 22 18.26 28.30 1.01
CA VAL A 22 18.88 27.21 0.25
C VAL A 22 17.79 26.54 -0.59
N VAL A 23 17.65 26.98 -1.83
CA VAL A 23 16.86 26.28 -2.86
C VAL A 23 17.77 25.20 -3.44
N PHE A 24 17.52 23.94 -3.09
CA PHE A 24 18.08 22.80 -3.80
C PHE A 24 17.41 22.71 -5.19
N LEU A 25 18.10 23.21 -6.22
CA LEU A 25 17.75 22.94 -7.61
C LEU A 25 18.13 21.49 -7.93
N ILE A 26 17.17 20.59 -7.92
CA ILE A 26 17.33 19.26 -8.52
C ILE A 26 17.16 19.44 -10.03
N THR A 27 18.26 19.44 -10.76
CA THR A 27 18.24 19.29 -12.22
C THR A 27 17.93 17.84 -12.55
N VAL A 28 16.71 17.57 -13.01
CA VAL A 28 16.36 16.27 -13.60
C VAL A 28 16.79 16.32 -15.06
N ALA A 29 17.87 15.60 -15.39
CA ALA A 29 18.17 15.24 -16.77
C ALA A 29 17.16 14.17 -17.21
N ILE A 30 16.14 14.56 -17.98
CA ILE A 30 15.21 13.63 -18.61
C ILE A 30 15.87 13.10 -19.88
N LEU A 31 16.35 11.86 -19.84
CA LEU A 31 16.69 11.12 -21.05
C LEU A 31 15.39 10.53 -21.62
N GLN A 32 14.84 11.18 -22.65
CA GLN A 32 13.72 10.64 -23.42
C GLN A 32 14.24 9.59 -24.40
N SER A 33 13.96 8.31 -24.15
CA SER A 33 13.87 7.33 -25.24
C SER A 33 12.46 7.42 -25.83
N ALA A 34 12.33 8.17 -26.93
CA ALA A 34 11.13 8.15 -27.74
C ALA A 34 11.07 6.82 -28.51
N THR A 35 10.26 5.88 -28.05
CA THR A 35 9.66 4.89 -28.93
C THR A 35 8.24 5.33 -29.22
N SER A 36 8.05 5.93 -30.39
CA SER A 36 6.75 6.31 -30.93
C SER A 36 5.89 5.06 -31.10
N PHE A 37 4.86 4.89 -30.26
CA PHE A 37 3.74 4.04 -30.63
C PHE A 37 2.75 4.90 -31.40
N ALA A 38 2.76 4.73 -32.72
CA ALA A 38 1.77 5.29 -33.61
C ALA A 38 0.37 4.79 -33.20
N ALA A 39 -0.57 5.73 -33.08
CA ALA A 39 -1.98 5.43 -32.93
C ALA A 39 -2.48 4.73 -34.21
N VAL A 40 -3.04 3.53 -34.08
CA VAL A 40 -3.76 2.86 -35.17
C VAL A 40 -5.25 3.21 -35.02
N PRO A 41 -5.91 3.79 -36.04
CA PRO A 41 -7.28 4.23 -35.94
C PRO A 41 -8.24 3.04 -35.92
N SER A 42 -9.27 3.15 -35.08
CA SER A 42 -10.47 2.33 -35.16
C SER A 42 -11.15 2.56 -36.51
N ASN A 43 -11.75 1.49 -37.04
CA ASN A 43 -12.65 1.44 -38.20
C ASN A 43 -11.96 1.07 -39.53
N ALA A 44 -11.99 -0.22 -39.88
CA ALA A 44 -12.50 -0.68 -41.18
C ALA A 44 -12.46 -2.20 -41.25
N LEU A 45 -13.65 -2.79 -41.18
CA LEU A 45 -13.94 -4.15 -41.57
C LEU A 45 -13.82 -4.26 -43.09
N ALA A 46 -12.95 -5.13 -43.58
CA ALA A 46 -13.11 -5.81 -44.87
C ALA A 46 -12.26 -7.08 -44.85
N VAL A 47 -12.81 -8.16 -44.32
CA VAL A 47 -12.37 -9.51 -44.69
C VAL A 47 -13.30 -9.95 -45.80
N ASP A 48 -12.76 -10.03 -47.01
CA ASP A 48 -13.34 -10.85 -48.06
C ASP A 48 -13.04 -12.32 -47.73
N TYR A 49 -14.08 -13.14 -47.79
CA TYR A 49 -14.11 -14.55 -47.41
C TYR A 49 -14.67 -15.33 -48.58
N SER A 50 -14.05 -16.47 -48.96
CA SER A 50 -14.67 -17.82 -49.03
C SER A 50 -13.77 -18.86 -49.75
N PRO A 51 -14.01 -20.20 -49.69
CA PRO A 51 -13.98 -21.09 -48.51
C PRO A 51 -13.33 -22.48 -48.78
N ASN A 52 -13.14 -23.25 -47.69
CA ASN A 52 -13.21 -24.73 -47.54
C ASN A 52 -12.01 -25.27 -46.74
N GLY A 53 -12.13 -26.02 -45.65
CA GLY A 53 -13.26 -26.57 -44.88
C GLY A 53 -12.72 -26.99 -43.50
N ASN A 54 -13.63 -27.39 -42.59
CA ASN A 54 -13.43 -28.13 -41.33
C ASN A 54 -12.13 -27.85 -40.52
N GLU A 55 -12.13 -27.02 -39.47
CA GLU A 55 -12.57 -27.40 -38.11
C GLU A 55 -12.74 -26.13 -37.24
N ARG A 56 -13.98 -25.82 -36.84
CA ARG A 56 -14.30 -24.75 -35.89
C ARG A 56 -14.61 -25.36 -34.53
N GLY A 57 -13.94 -24.90 -33.46
CA GLY A 57 -14.57 -24.90 -32.13
C GLY A 57 -13.71 -25.06 -30.87
N ALA A 58 -12.43 -25.45 -30.94
CA ALA A 58 -11.76 -25.96 -29.72
C ALA A 58 -10.63 -25.10 -29.11
N LEU A 59 -10.07 -24.09 -29.79
CA LEU A 59 -8.76 -23.54 -29.37
C LEU A 59 -8.69 -22.07 -28.93
N ILE A 60 -9.76 -21.27 -29.04
CA ILE A 60 -9.69 -19.83 -28.66
C ILE A 60 -10.52 -19.47 -27.41
N THR A 61 -11.31 -20.40 -26.84
CA THR A 61 -12.12 -20.09 -25.65
C THR A 61 -11.38 -20.22 -24.31
N ARG A 62 -10.10 -20.63 -24.29
CA ARG A 62 -9.41 -21.00 -23.03
C ARG A 62 -8.50 -19.93 -22.41
N LEU A 63 -8.32 -18.77 -23.04
CA LEU A 63 -7.46 -17.69 -22.50
C LEU A 63 -8.20 -16.44 -21.99
N LEU A 64 -9.52 -16.52 -21.82
CA LEU A 64 -10.30 -15.55 -21.04
C LEU A 64 -11.21 -16.23 -20.03
N ARG A 65 -10.71 -17.25 -19.32
CA ARG A 65 -11.36 -17.66 -18.07
C ARG A 65 -10.86 -16.74 -16.96
N SER A 66 -11.64 -15.66 -16.75
CA SER A 66 -11.74 -14.99 -15.45
C SER A 66 -11.76 -16.07 -14.38
N ASN A 67 -10.65 -16.22 -13.66
CA ASN A 67 -10.60 -17.12 -12.53
C ASN A 67 -11.32 -16.37 -11.41
N ASN A 68 -12.64 -16.59 -11.33
CA ASN A 68 -13.43 -16.34 -10.13
C ASN A 68 -12.88 -17.24 -9.01
N GLY A 69 -11.72 -16.86 -8.47
CA GLY A 69 -11.17 -17.42 -7.26
C GLY A 69 -11.91 -16.81 -6.08
N VAL A 70 -13.19 -17.20 -5.90
CA VAL A 70 -14.04 -16.92 -4.73
C VAL A 70 -13.63 -15.63 -4.01
N ASP A 71 -13.77 -14.51 -4.72
CA ASP A 71 -13.99 -13.25 -4.04
C ASP A 71 -15.46 -13.24 -3.69
N ASN A 72 -15.74 -13.26 -2.40
CA ASN A 72 -17.06 -12.99 -1.87
C ASN A 72 -17.32 -11.49 -2.04
N GLY A 73 -17.26 -10.96 -3.28
CA GLY A 73 -17.44 -9.54 -3.59
C GLY A 73 -18.74 -9.00 -2.99
N GLU A 74 -19.75 -9.87 -2.90
CA GLU A 74 -21.01 -9.62 -2.21
C GLU A 74 -20.85 -9.50 -0.68
N GLU A 75 -20.14 -10.42 -0.01
CA GLU A 75 -19.81 -10.25 1.42
C GLU A 75 -18.91 -9.04 1.68
N ARG A 76 -18.02 -8.70 0.75
CA ARG A 76 -17.20 -7.49 0.81
C ARG A 76 -18.12 -6.29 0.81
N LEU A 77 -18.89 -6.06 -0.26
CA LEU A 77 -19.75 -4.88 -0.42
C LEU A 77 -20.76 -4.73 0.74
N VAL A 78 -21.40 -5.82 1.17
CA VAL A 78 -22.37 -5.80 2.29
C VAL A 78 -21.70 -5.46 3.62
N TRP A 79 -20.54 -6.05 3.92
CA TRP A 79 -19.80 -5.73 5.15
C TRP A 79 -19.26 -4.30 5.16
N TRP A 80 -18.84 -3.78 3.99
CA TRP A 80 -18.31 -2.41 3.83
C TRP A 80 -19.39 -1.33 4.01
N GLU A 81 -20.58 -1.56 3.49
CA GLU A 81 -21.70 -0.62 3.62
C GLU A 81 -22.12 -0.48 5.09
N GLN A 82 -22.26 -1.61 5.80
CA GLN A 82 -22.59 -1.61 7.22
C GLN A 82 -21.51 -0.95 8.08
N LEU A 83 -20.23 -1.19 7.79
CA LEU A 83 -19.12 -0.61 8.56
C LEU A 83 -19.03 0.91 8.45
N THR A 84 -19.26 1.44 7.25
CA THR A 84 -19.06 2.87 6.96
C THR A 84 -20.26 3.73 7.34
N LYS A 85 -21.47 3.14 7.44
CA LYS A 85 -22.69 3.81 7.94
C LYS A 85 -22.54 4.40 9.35
N VAL A 86 -21.72 3.79 10.19
CA VAL A 86 -21.51 4.24 11.59
C VAL A 86 -20.74 5.57 11.66
N LEU A 87 -19.90 5.87 10.67
CA LEU A 87 -19.19 7.15 10.63
C LEU A 87 -20.02 8.15 9.85
N LYS A 88 -20.27 9.33 10.43
CA LYS A 88 -20.90 10.44 9.70
C LYS A 88 -19.88 11.14 8.81
N ARG A 89 -20.34 12.02 7.90
CA ARG A 89 -19.44 12.79 7.01
C ARG A 89 -18.62 13.81 7.81
N ASP A 90 -19.21 14.34 8.87
CA ASP A 90 -18.61 15.30 9.79
C ASP A 90 -17.73 14.66 10.88
N ASP A 91 -17.54 13.33 10.84
CA ASP A 91 -16.55 12.69 11.70
C ASP A 91 -15.17 13.31 11.47
N VAL A 92 -14.49 13.65 12.56
CA VAL A 92 -13.20 14.38 12.52
C VAL A 92 -12.16 13.68 11.66
N MET A 93 -12.09 12.34 11.66
CA MET A 93 -11.13 11.62 10.81
C MET A 93 -11.54 11.68 9.34
N VAL A 94 -12.84 11.61 9.04
CA VAL A 94 -13.37 11.71 7.68
C VAL A 94 -13.11 13.11 7.11
N LYS A 95 -13.39 14.17 7.87
CA LYS A 95 -13.08 15.55 7.46
C LYS A 95 -11.59 15.76 7.21
N ARG A 96 -10.72 15.25 8.10
CA ARG A 96 -9.27 15.38 7.91
C ARG A 96 -8.78 14.72 6.62
N LEU A 97 -9.29 13.54 6.29
CA LEU A 97 -8.93 12.81 5.07
C LEU A 97 -9.51 13.44 3.80
N LEU A 98 -10.73 14.00 3.85
CA LEU A 98 -11.42 14.53 2.66
C LEU A 98 -11.21 16.02 2.42
N GLU A 99 -11.28 16.83 3.48
CA GLU A 99 -11.33 18.29 3.41
C GLU A 99 -9.95 18.90 3.69
N ASN A 100 -9.25 18.40 4.72
CA ASN A 100 -7.91 18.91 5.05
C ASN A 100 -6.80 18.30 4.18
N GLY A 101 -7.13 17.29 3.37
CA GLY A 101 -6.16 16.60 2.50
C GLY A 101 -5.08 15.81 3.26
N GLU A 102 -5.31 15.46 4.52
CA GLU A 102 -4.36 14.66 5.28
C GLU A 102 -4.30 13.22 4.75
N THR A 103 -3.09 12.65 4.72
CA THR A 103 -2.90 11.25 4.34
C THR A 103 -3.38 10.30 5.45
N PRO A 104 -3.81 9.09 5.12
CA PRO A 104 -4.12 8.05 6.10
C PRO A 104 -3.00 7.79 7.12
N HIS A 105 -1.73 7.87 6.69
CA HIS A 105 -0.58 7.77 7.59
C HIS A 105 -0.52 8.92 8.59
N GLN A 106 -0.67 10.18 8.16
CA GLN A 106 -0.72 11.33 9.06
C GLN A 106 -1.85 11.19 10.10
N VAL A 107 -3.03 10.72 9.66
CA VAL A 107 -4.13 10.46 10.58
C VAL A 107 -3.79 9.34 11.56
N LEU A 108 -3.15 8.26 11.12
CA LEU A 108 -2.69 7.17 11.99
C LEU A 108 -1.70 7.67 13.06
N VAL A 109 -0.71 8.46 12.66
CA VAL A 109 0.31 9.04 13.55
C VAL A 109 -0.31 9.98 14.58
N SER A 110 -1.27 10.81 14.17
CA SER A 110 -1.97 11.74 15.09
C SER A 110 -2.73 11.02 16.22
N LEU A 111 -3.07 9.75 16.03
CA LEU A 111 -3.73 8.92 17.05
C LEU A 111 -2.75 8.28 18.05
N GLY A 112 -1.44 8.50 17.84
CA GLY A 112 -0.36 7.90 18.61
C GLY A 112 -0.13 6.42 18.28
N LEU A 113 -0.72 5.91 17.20
CA LEU A 113 -0.66 4.48 16.85
C LEU A 113 0.70 4.03 16.29
N ASN A 114 1.62 4.96 16.02
CA ASN A 114 2.99 4.68 15.65
C ASN A 114 3.97 4.60 16.84
N LYS A 115 3.56 5.02 18.05
CA LYS A 115 4.44 5.11 19.24
C LYS A 115 4.15 4.06 20.32
N GLY A 116 3.17 3.18 20.14
CA GLY A 116 2.77 2.19 21.14
C GLY A 116 3.69 0.97 21.19
N ALA A 117 3.90 0.41 22.39
CA ALA A 117 4.61 -0.86 22.60
C ALA A 117 3.79 -2.10 22.19
N GLY A 118 2.51 -1.92 21.85
CA GLY A 118 1.59 -2.99 21.49
C GLY A 118 1.26 -3.05 19.99
N ASN A 119 0.51 -4.09 19.61
CA ASN A 119 0.00 -4.22 18.25
C ASN A 119 -1.00 -3.10 17.93
N LEU A 120 -0.61 -2.13 17.12
CA LEU A 120 -1.45 -0.97 16.78
C LEU A 120 -2.78 -1.38 16.14
N ILE A 121 -2.81 -2.45 15.34
CA ILE A 121 -4.03 -2.92 14.67
C ILE A 121 -5.02 -3.40 15.72
N SER A 122 -4.57 -3.87 16.88
CA SER A 122 -5.42 -4.32 17.97
C SER A 122 -5.94 -3.17 18.84
N ASP A 123 -5.44 -1.94 18.67
CA ASP A 123 -5.91 -0.75 19.39
C ASP A 123 -7.36 -0.38 18.97
N ALA A 124 -8.16 0.13 19.90
CA ALA A 124 -9.53 0.54 19.62
C ALA A 124 -9.59 1.72 18.62
N LYS A 125 -8.63 2.66 18.71
CA LYS A 125 -8.53 3.83 17.82
C LYS A 125 -8.28 3.40 16.37
N PHE A 126 -7.56 2.30 16.17
CA PHE A 126 -7.32 1.75 14.83
C PHE A 126 -8.61 1.35 14.12
N GLY A 127 -9.58 0.79 14.85
CA GLY A 127 -10.87 0.41 14.27
C GLY A 127 -11.67 1.63 13.75
N ARG A 128 -11.55 2.79 14.39
CA ARG A 128 -12.17 4.03 13.93
C ARG A 128 -11.43 4.62 12.72
N TRP A 129 -10.10 4.67 12.79
CA TRP A 129 -9.25 5.08 11.68
C TRP A 129 -9.49 4.24 10.43
N PHE A 130 -9.56 2.92 10.59
CA PHE A 130 -9.86 1.97 9.52
C PHE A 130 -11.14 2.34 8.77
N LYS A 131 -12.23 2.54 9.52
CA LYS A 131 -13.53 2.89 8.94
C LYS A 131 -13.48 4.23 8.20
N ALA A 132 -12.69 5.19 8.69
CA ALA A 132 -12.53 6.49 8.02
C ALA A 132 -11.78 6.37 6.69
N VAL A 133 -10.67 5.60 6.65
CA VAL A 133 -9.92 5.35 5.42
C VAL A 133 -10.79 4.63 4.39
N VAL A 134 -11.50 3.58 4.81
CA VAL A 134 -12.41 2.82 3.94
C VAL A 134 -13.52 3.69 3.38
N LYS A 135 -14.10 4.56 4.22
CA LYS A 135 -15.16 5.48 3.79
C LYS A 135 -14.69 6.47 2.72
N THR A 136 -13.43 6.87 2.79
CA THR A 136 -12.83 7.90 1.93
C THR A 136 -12.12 7.33 0.70
N ASN A 137 -11.77 6.04 0.72
CA ASN A 137 -11.01 5.34 -0.33
C ASN A 137 -11.71 4.03 -0.71
N LYS A 138 -13.00 4.07 -1.06
CA LYS A 138 -13.85 2.86 -1.16
C LYS A 138 -13.29 1.80 -2.11
N ASP A 139 -12.71 2.21 -3.22
CA ASP A 139 -12.28 1.30 -4.30
C ASP A 139 -10.86 0.75 -4.11
N ASN A 140 -10.04 1.41 -3.28
CA ASN A 140 -8.61 1.11 -3.11
C ASN A 140 -8.13 1.19 -1.65
N TRP A 141 -9.06 1.05 -0.69
CA TRP A 141 -8.78 1.17 0.75
C TRP A 141 -7.66 0.24 1.20
N ASP A 142 -7.54 -0.94 0.59
CA ASP A 142 -6.55 -1.96 0.91
C ASP A 142 -5.14 -1.50 0.55
N ILE A 143 -4.95 -1.00 -0.67
CA ILE A 143 -3.68 -0.43 -1.14
C ILE A 143 -3.29 0.76 -0.28
N VAL A 144 -4.23 1.70 -0.09
CA VAL A 144 -4.02 2.93 0.68
C VAL A 144 -3.65 2.62 2.13
N MET A 145 -4.30 1.63 2.74
CA MET A 145 -4.06 1.26 4.12
C MET A 145 -2.75 0.51 4.31
N LEU A 146 -2.44 -0.45 3.44
CA LEU A 146 -1.15 -1.16 3.49
C LEU A 146 0.00 -0.17 3.32
N ALA A 147 -0.09 0.78 2.38
CA ALA A 147 0.91 1.83 2.20
C ALA A 147 1.08 2.68 3.47
N ALA A 148 -0.01 3.13 4.09
CA ALA A 148 0.04 3.91 5.31
C ALA A 148 0.67 3.14 6.48
N LEU A 149 0.40 1.84 6.62
CA LEU A 149 0.98 1.01 7.69
C LEU A 149 2.46 0.70 7.46
N ARG A 150 2.86 0.65 6.19
CA ARG A 150 4.22 0.34 5.72
C ARG A 150 5.18 1.53 5.83
N GLN A 151 4.68 2.75 5.89
CA GLN A 151 5.52 3.96 5.84
C GLN A 151 6.58 4.01 6.96
N ASP A 152 6.29 3.44 8.13
CA ASP A 152 7.22 3.39 9.28
C ASP A 152 7.76 1.98 9.58
N ARG A 153 7.53 0.99 8.71
CA ARG A 153 7.80 -0.43 9.00
C ARG A 153 8.22 -1.17 7.75
N THR A 154 9.14 -2.12 7.86
CA THR A 154 9.46 -3.08 6.79
C THR A 154 8.26 -3.98 6.41
N GLU A 155 8.36 -4.68 5.28
CA GLU A 155 7.30 -5.57 4.80
C GLU A 155 7.12 -6.76 5.76
N ALA A 156 8.24 -7.25 6.29
CA ALA A 156 8.30 -8.27 7.33
C ALA A 156 7.60 -7.83 8.62
N GLU A 157 7.91 -6.63 9.13
CA GLU A 157 7.26 -6.09 10.33
C GLU A 157 5.76 -5.90 10.13
N LEU A 158 5.34 -5.43 8.95
CA LEU A 158 3.93 -5.29 8.61
C LEU A 158 3.22 -6.65 8.58
N ALA A 159 3.82 -7.67 7.95
CA ALA A 159 3.25 -9.01 7.87
C ALA A 159 3.11 -9.65 9.26
N SER A 160 4.14 -9.54 10.10
CA SER A 160 4.10 -10.01 11.49
C SER A 160 3.03 -9.27 12.32
N LEU A 161 2.94 -7.95 12.16
CA LEU A 161 1.94 -7.12 12.84
C LEU A 161 0.51 -7.53 12.46
N ILE A 162 0.23 -7.75 11.17
CA ILE A 162 -1.07 -8.20 10.68
C ILE A 162 -1.39 -9.60 11.22
N LEU A 163 -0.44 -10.54 11.15
CA LEU A 163 -0.62 -11.90 11.64
C LEU A 163 -0.97 -11.91 13.14
N ALA A 164 -0.23 -11.17 13.96
CA ALA A 164 -0.47 -11.07 15.41
C ALA A 164 -1.86 -10.48 15.71
N ALA A 165 -2.29 -9.48 14.95
CA ALA A 165 -3.58 -8.81 15.13
C ALA A 165 -4.80 -9.71 14.89
N LYS A 166 -4.63 -10.85 14.21
CA LYS A 166 -5.71 -11.84 14.00
C LYS A 166 -6.19 -12.49 15.29
N LYS A 167 -5.43 -12.38 16.38
CA LYS A 167 -5.82 -12.80 17.74
C LYS A 167 -6.28 -11.64 18.62
N GLY A 168 -6.25 -10.41 18.11
CA GLY A 168 -6.59 -9.19 18.84
C GLY A 168 -8.03 -8.72 18.68
N ARG A 169 -8.31 -7.53 19.22
CA ARG A 169 -9.63 -6.88 19.18
C ARG A 169 -10.18 -6.74 17.77
N ASN A 170 -9.33 -6.30 16.84
CA ASN A 170 -9.71 -6.03 15.45
C ASN A 170 -9.43 -7.22 14.51
N LYS A 171 -9.59 -8.46 14.99
CA LYS A 171 -9.31 -9.69 14.24
C LYS A 171 -9.96 -9.77 12.85
N ARG A 172 -11.17 -9.22 12.68
CA ARG A 172 -11.85 -9.19 11.38
C ARG A 172 -11.13 -8.27 10.39
N ILE A 173 -10.70 -7.10 10.85
CA ILE A 173 -9.92 -6.15 10.05
C ILE A 173 -8.55 -6.75 9.71
N ALA A 174 -7.87 -7.37 10.68
CA ALA A 174 -6.58 -8.01 10.47
C ALA A 174 -6.64 -9.10 9.39
N LYS A 175 -7.70 -9.93 9.36
CA LYS A 175 -7.91 -10.92 8.29
C LYS A 175 -8.05 -10.28 6.91
N LYS A 176 -8.76 -9.15 6.80
CA LYS A 176 -8.90 -8.42 5.53
C LYS A 176 -7.59 -7.79 5.06
N LEU A 177 -6.79 -7.27 5.99
CA LEU A 177 -5.46 -6.77 5.68
C LEU A 177 -4.50 -7.88 5.25
N GLU A 178 -4.59 -9.05 5.86
CA GLU A 178 -3.80 -10.23 5.45
C GLU A 178 -4.18 -10.69 4.03
N GLU A 179 -5.48 -10.76 3.72
CA GLU A 179 -5.96 -11.07 2.37
C GLU A 179 -5.43 -10.07 1.34
N ALA A 180 -5.44 -8.77 1.66
CA ALA A 180 -4.90 -7.72 0.80
C ALA A 180 -3.37 -7.83 0.61
N GLN A 181 -2.62 -8.07 1.69
CA GLN A 181 -1.17 -8.26 1.62
C GLN A 181 -0.82 -9.47 0.74
N PHE A 182 -1.54 -10.58 0.91
CA PHE A 182 -1.32 -11.79 0.12
C PHE A 182 -1.74 -11.62 -1.34
N LYS A 183 -2.82 -10.88 -1.61
CA LYS A 183 -3.16 -10.52 -2.98
C LYS A 183 -2.03 -9.73 -3.64
N LYS A 184 -1.49 -8.71 -2.95
CA LYS A 184 -0.36 -7.94 -3.47
C LYS A 184 0.85 -8.83 -3.76
N TRP A 185 1.24 -9.70 -2.82
CA TRP A 185 2.36 -10.62 -3.05
C TRP A 185 2.13 -11.58 -4.22
N LEU A 186 0.89 -12.05 -4.41
CA LEU A 186 0.52 -12.89 -5.54
C LEU A 186 0.63 -12.14 -6.87
N ASP A 187 0.19 -10.89 -6.89
CA ASP A 187 0.26 -10.00 -8.05
C ASP A 187 1.72 -9.62 -8.37
N ASP A 188 2.57 -9.47 -7.35
CA ASP A 188 4.03 -9.28 -7.46
C ASP A 188 4.78 -10.56 -7.87
N GLY A 189 4.07 -11.69 -8.05
CA GLY A 189 4.64 -12.96 -8.49
C GLY A 189 5.36 -13.76 -7.42
N TYR A 190 5.13 -13.47 -6.13
CA TYR A 190 5.83 -14.14 -5.04
C TYR A 190 5.27 -15.54 -4.79
N TRP A 191 6.15 -16.52 -4.71
CA TRP A 191 5.84 -17.87 -4.27
C TRP A 191 5.89 -17.98 -2.73
N PRO A 192 5.29 -19.00 -2.11
CA PRO A 192 5.40 -19.18 -0.67
C PRO A 192 6.84 -19.26 -0.14
N SER A 193 7.79 -19.79 -0.92
CA SER A 193 9.22 -19.76 -0.59
C SER A 193 9.79 -18.33 -0.54
N ASP A 194 9.34 -17.46 -1.43
CA ASP A 194 9.83 -16.07 -1.53
C ASP A 194 9.54 -15.23 -0.29
N VAL A 195 8.53 -15.59 0.50
CA VAL A 195 8.22 -14.85 1.74
C VAL A 195 9.42 -14.87 2.70
N ILE A 196 10.15 -15.98 2.80
CA ILE A 196 11.30 -16.07 3.72
C ILE A 196 12.45 -15.19 3.24
N GLU A 197 12.78 -15.28 1.95
CA GLU A 197 13.96 -14.63 1.38
C GLU A 197 13.70 -13.17 0.96
N LYS A 198 12.60 -12.89 0.25
CA LYS A 198 12.32 -11.56 -0.31
C LYS A 198 11.63 -10.62 0.68
N VAL A 199 10.74 -11.15 1.53
CA VAL A 199 10.01 -10.33 2.53
C VAL A 199 10.80 -10.23 3.83
N TYR A 200 11.16 -11.38 4.42
CA TYR A 200 11.85 -11.43 5.71
C TYR A 200 13.38 -11.32 5.60
N LYS A 201 13.96 -11.44 4.39
CA LYS A 201 15.41 -11.37 4.16
C LYS A 201 16.19 -12.38 5.01
N LEU A 202 15.62 -13.58 5.17
CA LEU A 202 16.18 -14.67 5.96
C LEU A 202 16.77 -15.76 5.06
N GLY A 203 17.90 -16.34 5.48
CA GLY A 203 18.53 -17.47 4.80
C GLY A 203 17.92 -18.83 5.18
N PRO A 204 18.25 -19.91 4.45
CA PRO A 204 17.84 -21.26 4.80
C PRO A 204 18.18 -21.62 6.25
N GLY A 205 17.24 -22.25 6.97
CA GLY A 205 17.43 -22.70 8.37
C GLY A 205 17.29 -21.63 9.46
N THR A 206 17.30 -20.33 9.13
CA THR A 206 17.22 -19.23 10.13
C THR A 206 15.79 -18.87 10.57
N TRP A 207 14.76 -19.38 9.88
CA TRP A 207 13.36 -18.96 10.05
C TRP A 207 12.58 -19.71 11.14
N THR A 208 13.17 -20.71 11.80
CA THR A 208 12.47 -21.58 12.78
C THR A 208 12.04 -20.86 14.06
N ARG A 209 12.62 -19.70 14.37
CA ARG A 209 12.32 -18.86 15.56
C ARG A 209 11.71 -17.49 15.22
N THR A 210 11.10 -17.34 14.05
CA THR A 210 10.55 -16.06 13.58
C THR A 210 9.10 -16.18 13.15
N ASP A 211 8.39 -15.06 13.13
CA ASP A 211 7.03 -14.96 12.58
C ASP A 211 6.97 -15.23 11.06
N ALA A 212 8.12 -15.34 10.39
CA ALA A 212 8.21 -15.64 8.95
C ALA A 212 7.57 -16.99 8.60
N LYS A 213 7.75 -18.02 9.45
CA LYS A 213 7.15 -19.35 9.23
C LYS A 213 5.61 -19.29 9.21
N PRO A 214 4.93 -18.80 10.27
CA PRO A 214 3.48 -18.77 10.25
C PRO A 214 2.92 -17.82 9.18
N VAL A 215 3.59 -16.72 8.85
CA VAL A 215 3.19 -15.85 7.72
C VAL A 215 3.30 -16.60 6.39
N ARG A 216 4.42 -17.30 6.14
CA ARG A 216 4.58 -18.13 4.93
C ARG A 216 3.52 -19.21 4.82
N GLU A 217 3.20 -19.91 5.89
CA GLU A 217 2.17 -20.96 5.86
C GLU A 217 0.77 -20.38 5.59
N ALA A 218 0.46 -19.22 6.17
CA ALA A 218 -0.77 -18.50 5.87
C ALA A 218 -0.83 -18.08 4.39
N TYR A 219 0.27 -17.57 3.84
CA TYR A 219 0.35 -17.21 2.43
C TYR A 219 0.27 -18.44 1.52
N LYS A 220 0.93 -19.55 1.86
CA LYS A 220 0.83 -20.82 1.12
C LYS A 220 -0.61 -21.30 1.02
N LYS A 221 -1.38 -21.18 2.11
CA LYS A 221 -2.81 -21.51 2.12
C LYS A 221 -3.60 -20.61 1.17
N TYR A 222 -3.36 -19.29 1.19
CA TYR A 222 -3.98 -18.34 0.27
C TYR A 222 -3.60 -18.64 -1.19
N PHE A 223 -2.31 -18.83 -1.47
CA PHE A 223 -1.78 -19.14 -2.79
C PHE A 223 -2.44 -20.39 -3.38
N ARG A 224 -2.54 -21.49 -2.62
CA ARG A 224 -3.22 -22.71 -3.06
C ARG A 224 -4.70 -22.48 -3.35
N LYS A 225 -5.39 -21.65 -2.55
CA LYS A 225 -6.79 -21.29 -2.79
C LYS A 225 -6.95 -20.55 -4.12
N MET A 226 -6.04 -19.63 -4.43
CA MET A 226 -6.12 -18.80 -5.65
C MET A 226 -5.58 -19.51 -6.90
N ARG A 227 -4.65 -20.46 -6.73
CA ARG A 227 -3.99 -21.21 -7.82
C ARG A 227 -3.95 -22.71 -7.51
N PRO A 228 -5.09 -23.43 -7.59
CA PRO A 228 -5.22 -24.81 -7.11
C PRO A 228 -4.41 -25.88 -7.86
N GLY A 229 -3.61 -25.54 -8.89
CA GLY A 229 -2.84 -26.49 -9.70
C GLY A 229 -1.33 -26.25 -9.78
N LEU A 230 -0.76 -25.31 -9.03
CA LEU A 230 0.65 -24.89 -9.16
C LEU A 230 1.59 -25.41 -8.07
N LEU A 231 1.12 -26.20 -7.12
CA LEU A 231 1.89 -26.67 -5.96
C LEU A 231 1.82 -28.20 -5.74
N THR A 232 1.50 -28.97 -6.79
CA THR A 232 1.57 -30.44 -6.77
C THR A 232 3.02 -30.92 -6.79
#